data_AF-A0A7S0PB28-F1
#
_entry.id   AF-A0A7S0PB28-F1
#
_cell.length_a   1.000
_cell.length_b   1.000
_cell.length_c   1.000
_cell.angle_alpha   90.00
_cell.angle_beta   90.00
_cell.angle_gamma   90.00
#
_symmetry.space_group_name_H-M   'P 1'
#
loop_
_entity.id
_entity.type
_entity.pdbx_description
1 polymer ?
#
loop_
_entity_poly.entity_id
_entity_poly.type
_entity_poly.pdbx_seq_one_letter_code
_entity_poly.pdbx_strand_id
1 'polypeptide(L)'
;QRYTFDLPFLMDGIGLVSVALGCFGIAEITKNLDAREERSPFNGKIHLMPTWPEFKRIIPSALRGSAVGSFLGILPGGGPVIAQFAAYALDKKVSKFKDEIGSGAIEGVAGQAAADEAAARTSFIP
;
A
#
# COMPACT_ATOMS: atom_id res chain seq x y z
N GLN A 1 -31.76 -26.58 -3.88
CA GLN A 1 -31.56 -25.14 -3.66
C GLN A 1 -32.31 -24.74 -2.39
N ARG A 2 -31.58 -24.45 -1.31
CA ARG A 2 -32.15 -23.96 -0.04
C ARG A 2 -31.24 -22.82 0.41
N TYR A 3 -31.82 -21.69 0.80
CA TYR A 3 -31.11 -20.44 1.15
C TYR A 3 -30.50 -19.62 0.01
N THR A 4 -30.76 -19.97 -1.26
CA THR A 4 -30.27 -19.21 -2.42
C THR A 4 -31.23 -18.14 -2.94
N PHE A 5 -32.47 -18.04 -2.45
CA PHE A 5 -33.45 -17.01 -2.85
C PHE A 5 -33.57 -16.75 -4.37
N ASP A 6 -33.38 -17.79 -5.20
CA ASP A 6 -33.32 -17.71 -6.68
C ASP A 6 -32.19 -16.83 -7.25
N LEU A 7 -31.19 -16.52 -6.45
CA LEU A 7 -30.01 -15.75 -6.83
C LEU A 7 -28.84 -16.71 -7.12
N PRO A 8 -28.38 -16.83 -8.38
CA PRO A 8 -27.33 -17.77 -8.76
C PRO A 8 -26.02 -17.59 -8.00
N PHE A 9 -25.67 -16.35 -7.64
CA PHE A 9 -24.43 -16.03 -6.92
C PHE A 9 -24.41 -16.52 -5.46
N LEU A 10 -25.56 -16.88 -4.88
CA LEU A 10 -25.63 -17.47 -3.54
C LEU A 10 -25.39 -18.99 -3.58
N MET A 11 -25.34 -19.61 -4.77
CA MET A 11 -25.11 -21.06 -4.90
C MET A 11 -23.72 -21.47 -4.40
N ASP A 12 -22.71 -20.62 -4.60
CA ASP A 12 -21.34 -20.83 -4.12
C ASP A 12 -21.15 -20.36 -2.66
N GLY A 13 -22.22 -19.85 -2.03
CA GLY A 13 -22.18 -19.26 -0.69
C GLY A 13 -21.59 -17.84 -0.67
N ILE A 14 -21.52 -17.24 0.52
CA ILE A 14 -20.88 -15.94 0.71
C ILE A 14 -19.40 -16.18 1.00
N GLY A 15 -18.52 -15.58 0.19
CA GLY A 15 -17.08 -15.66 0.41
C GLY A 15 -16.69 -15.12 1.79
N LEU A 16 -15.84 -15.85 2.51
CA LEU A 16 -15.34 -15.45 3.84
C LEU A 16 -14.77 -14.02 3.83
N VAL A 17 -14.06 -13.67 2.75
CA VAL A 17 -13.49 -12.33 2.55
C VAL A 17 -14.57 -11.25 2.50
N SER A 18 -15.68 -11.51 1.80
CA SER A 18 -16.80 -10.55 1.68
C SER A 18 -17.48 -10.32 3.02
N VAL A 19 -17.69 -11.37 3.81
CA VAL A 19 -18.26 -11.25 5.17
C VAL A 19 -17.31 -10.47 6.08
N ALA A 20 -16.03 -10.82 6.08
CA ALA A 20 -15.03 -10.15 6.90
C ALA A 20 -14.91 -8.66 6.56
N LEU A 21 -14.87 -8.31 5.26
CA LEU A 21 -14.79 -6.92 4.80
C LEU A 21 -16.06 -6.13 5.15
N GLY A 22 -17.24 -6.75 5.06
CA GLY A 22 -18.52 -6.14 5.46
C GLY A 22 -18.58 -5.85 6.96
N CYS A 23 -18.20 -6.81 7.81
CA CYS A 23 -18.15 -6.60 9.25
C CYS A 23 -17.11 -5.54 9.66
N PHE A 24 -15.93 -5.56 9.03
CA PHE A 24 -14.89 -4.55 9.25
C PHE A 24 -15.39 -3.14 8.89
N GLY A 25 -16.06 -2.99 7.73
CA GLY A 25 -16.62 -1.72 7.30
C GLY A 25 -17.65 -1.16 8.29
N ILE A 26 -18.55 -2.00 8.79
CA ILE A 26 -19.53 -1.59 9.82
C ILE A 26 -18.80 -1.14 11.10
N ALA A 27 -17.82 -1.90 11.57
CA ALA A 27 -17.07 -1.58 12.78
C ALA A 27 -16.30 -0.25 12.66
N GLU A 28 -15.63 0.01 11.54
CA GLU A 28 -14.90 1.27 11.32
C GLU A 28 -15.85 2.47 11.20
N ILE A 29 -17.01 2.32 10.54
CA ILE A 29 -18.02 3.38 10.49
C ILE A 29 -18.50 3.74 11.89
N THR A 30 -18.92 2.74 12.68
CA THR A 30 -19.38 2.97 14.06
C THR A 30 -18.30 3.62 14.92
N LYS A 31 -17.05 3.16 14.82
CA LYS A 31 -15.91 3.75 15.52
C LYS A 31 -15.61 5.19 15.09
N ASN A 32 -15.74 5.49 13.79
CA ASN A 32 -15.52 6.83 13.27
C ASN A 32 -16.59 7.82 13.75
N LEU A 33 -17.84 7.38 13.85
CA LEU A 33 -18.95 8.14 14.41
C LEU A 33 -18.77 8.43 15.90
N ASP A 34 -18.17 7.50 16.65
CA ASP A 34 -17.89 7.66 18.08
C ASP A 34 -16.64 8.51 18.36
N ALA A 35 -15.72 8.60 17.39
CA ALA A 35 -14.56 9.48 17.44
C ALA A 35 -14.95 10.96 17.31
N ARG A 36 -15.40 11.55 18.43
CA ARG A 36 -15.58 13.00 18.62
C ARG A 36 -14.25 13.74 18.73
N GLU A 37 -13.33 13.53 17.79
CA GLU A 37 -12.17 14.40 17.68
C GLU A 37 -12.61 15.72 17.05
N GLU A 38 -12.42 16.82 17.80
CA GLU A 38 -12.36 18.16 17.23
C GLU A 38 -11.16 18.22 16.29
N ARG A 39 -11.35 17.75 15.05
CA ARG A 39 -10.37 17.93 13.98
C ARG A 39 -10.36 19.41 13.65
N SER A 40 -9.47 20.15 14.29
CA SER A 40 -9.06 21.47 13.81
C SER A 40 -8.68 21.29 12.34
N PRO A 41 -9.38 21.93 11.39
CA PRO A 41 -9.04 21.78 9.99
C PRO A 41 -7.60 22.26 9.82
N PHE A 42 -6.73 21.36 9.37
CA PHE A 42 -5.34 21.67 9.08
C PHE A 42 -5.31 22.81 8.05
N ASN A 43 -5.03 24.03 8.52
CA ASN A 43 -5.10 25.25 7.71
C ASN A 43 -3.79 25.51 6.94
N GLY A 44 -2.92 24.49 6.84
CA GLY A 44 -1.67 24.56 6.11
C GLY A 44 -1.89 24.33 4.61
N LYS A 45 -1.13 25.04 3.77
CA LYS A 45 -1.06 24.73 2.34
C LYS A 45 -0.41 23.36 2.17
N ILE A 46 -1.20 22.37 1.75
CA ILE A 46 -0.69 21.04 1.39
C ILE A 46 -0.14 21.15 -0.03
N HIS A 47 1.18 21.09 -0.15
CA HIS A 47 1.84 20.99 -1.45
C HIS A 47 1.83 19.54 -1.90
N LEU A 48 0.86 19.20 -2.77
CA LEU A 48 0.72 17.85 -3.34
C LEU A 48 1.83 17.48 -4.32
N MET A 49 2.46 18.49 -4.93
CA MET A 49 3.53 18.28 -5.89
C MET A 49 4.89 18.40 -5.20
N PRO A 50 5.76 17.38 -5.31
CA PRO A 50 7.12 17.47 -4.80
C PRO A 50 7.88 18.55 -5.55
N THR A 51 8.74 19.25 -4.84
CA THR A 51 9.69 20.19 -5.40
C THR A 51 10.73 19.46 -6.26
N TRP A 52 11.39 20.17 -7.17
CA TRP A 52 12.43 19.59 -8.03
C TRP A 52 13.55 18.86 -7.26
N PRO A 53 14.06 19.39 -6.12
CA PRO A 53 15.02 18.69 -5.28
C PRO A 53 14.47 17.38 -4.69
N GLU A 54 13.21 17.37 -4.24
CA GLU A 54 12.56 16.16 -3.73
C GLU A 54 12.35 15.13 -4.83
N PHE A 55 11.97 15.56 -6.02
CA PHE A 55 11.85 14.68 -7.18
C PHE A 55 13.18 13.99 -7.52
N LYS A 56 14.30 14.72 -7.47
CA LYS A 56 15.65 14.15 -7.62
C LYS A 56 16.00 13.12 -6.53
N ARG A 57 15.49 13.30 -5.30
CA ARG A 57 15.66 12.34 -4.20
C ARG A 57 14.80 11.09 -4.41
N ILE A 58 13.59 11.25 -4.94
CA ILE A 58 12.64 10.16 -5.21
C ILE A 58 13.16 9.18 -6.26
N ILE A 59 13.62 9.67 -7.42
CA ILE A 59 13.98 8.84 -8.58
C ILE A 59 14.87 7.63 -8.23
N PRO A 60 16.03 7.78 -7.55
CA PRO A 60 16.88 6.64 -7.25
C PRO A 60 16.24 5.63 -6.29
N SER A 61 15.41 6.07 -5.34
CA SER A 61 14.62 5.15 -4.49
C SER A 61 13.56 4.42 -5.27
N ALA A 62 12.78 5.16 -6.08
CA ALA A 62 11.72 4.57 -6.90
C ALA A 62 12.27 3.52 -7.87
N LEU A 63 13.39 3.80 -8.55
CA LEU A 63 14.02 2.84 -9.47
C LEU A 63 14.48 1.56 -8.75
N ARG A 64 15.12 1.69 -7.57
CA ARG A 64 15.54 0.53 -6.77
C ARG A 64 14.33 -0.25 -6.27
N GLY A 65 13.31 0.44 -5.79
CA GLY A 65 12.03 -0.12 -5.35
C GLY A 65 11.34 -0.90 -6.47
N SER A 66 11.19 -0.30 -7.66
CA SER A 66 10.59 -0.96 -8.81
C SER A 66 11.38 -2.17 -9.28
N ALA A 67 12.72 -2.15 -9.21
CA ALA A 67 13.54 -3.31 -9.56
C ALA A 67 13.31 -4.47 -8.58
N VAL A 68 13.31 -4.18 -7.26
CA VAL A 68 13.02 -5.17 -6.21
C VAL A 68 11.58 -5.70 -6.34
N GLY A 69 10.61 -4.81 -6.53
CA GLY A 69 9.21 -5.17 -6.71
C GLY A 69 8.95 -6.00 -7.94
N SER A 70 9.54 -5.65 -9.08
CA SER A 70 9.40 -6.45 -10.30
C SER A 70 9.99 -7.85 -10.15
N PHE A 71 11.16 -7.96 -9.50
CA PHE A 71 11.80 -9.26 -9.30
C PHE A 71 10.99 -10.16 -8.36
N LEU A 72 10.48 -9.59 -7.26
CA LEU A 72 9.71 -10.33 -6.25
C LEU A 72 8.25 -10.56 -6.65
N GLY A 73 7.68 -9.73 -7.52
CA GLY A 73 6.31 -9.86 -8.00
C GLY A 73 6.12 -10.96 -9.04
N ILE A 74 7.19 -11.36 -9.75
CA ILE A 74 7.18 -12.57 -10.60
C ILE A 74 7.04 -13.85 -9.75
N LEU A 75 7.43 -13.80 -8.47
CA LEU A 75 7.35 -14.98 -7.61
C LEU A 75 5.90 -15.23 -7.15
N PRO A 76 5.40 -16.47 -7.25
CA PRO A 76 4.07 -16.81 -6.78
C PRO A 76 3.99 -16.75 -5.25
N GLY A 77 2.95 -16.09 -4.75
CA GLY A 77 2.66 -15.96 -3.32
C GLY A 77 3.24 -14.69 -2.70
N GLY A 78 2.36 -13.83 -2.16
CA GLY A 78 2.71 -12.72 -1.26
C GLY A 78 3.70 -11.65 -1.76
N GLY A 79 4.12 -11.71 -3.04
CA GLY A 79 5.19 -10.90 -3.64
C GLY A 79 5.14 -9.41 -3.31
N PRO A 80 3.99 -8.73 -3.38
CA PRO A 80 3.90 -7.29 -3.08
C PRO A 80 4.29 -6.92 -1.64
N VAL A 81 3.84 -7.70 -0.65
CA VAL A 81 4.15 -7.42 0.76
C VAL A 81 5.64 -7.61 1.02
N ILE A 82 6.22 -8.71 0.53
CA ILE A 82 7.65 -9.00 0.67
C ILE A 82 8.48 -7.93 -0.05
N ALA A 83 8.05 -7.52 -1.24
CA ALA A 83 8.68 -6.47 -2.02
C ALA A 83 8.75 -5.13 -1.29
N GLN A 84 7.65 -4.71 -0.64
CA GLN A 84 7.62 -3.46 0.12
C GLN A 84 8.60 -3.47 1.31
N PHE A 85 8.68 -4.58 2.06
CA PHE A 85 9.64 -4.69 3.16
C PHE A 85 11.09 -4.81 2.67
N ALA A 86 11.32 -5.55 1.58
CA ALA A 86 12.64 -5.67 0.97
C ALA A 86 13.14 -4.33 0.43
N ALA A 87 12.29 -3.56 -0.24
CA ALA A 87 12.62 -2.23 -0.75
C ALA A 87 12.97 -1.26 0.40
N TYR A 88 12.22 -1.29 1.50
CA TYR A 88 12.53 -0.49 2.69
C TYR A 88 13.87 -0.86 3.31
N ALA A 89 14.14 -2.15 3.50
CA ALA A 89 15.41 -2.63 4.05
C ALA A 89 16.59 -2.24 3.13
N LEU A 90 16.39 -2.33 1.81
CA LEU A 90 17.38 -1.92 0.82
C LEU A 90 17.64 -0.41 0.89
N ASP A 91 16.59 0.41 0.98
CA ASP A 91 16.73 1.85 1.08
C ASP A 91 17.39 2.28 2.40
N LYS A 92 17.05 1.62 3.51
CA LYS A 92 17.71 1.83 4.80
C LYS A 92 19.21 1.48 4.76
N LYS A 93 19.63 0.58 3.86
CA LYS A 93 21.03 0.18 3.72
C LYS A 93 21.82 1.03 2.72
N VAL A 94 21.21 1.39 1.60
CA VAL A 94 21.90 1.96 0.42
C VAL A 94 21.66 3.46 0.25
N SER A 95 20.56 4.00 0.77
CA SER A 95 20.25 5.43 0.61
C SER A 95 21.32 6.31 1.25
N LYS A 96 21.65 7.42 0.57
CA LYS A 96 22.48 8.50 1.15
C LYS A 96 21.81 9.14 2.37
N PHE A 97 20.48 9.08 2.43
CA PHE A 97 19.64 9.65 3.50
C PHE A 97 19.09 8.56 4.43
N LYS A 98 19.79 7.43 4.57
CA LYS A 98 19.38 6.29 5.41
C LYS A 98 19.04 6.65 6.85
N ASP A 99 19.66 7.68 7.40
CA ASP A 99 19.44 8.14 8.77
C ASP A 99 18.07 8.84 8.93
N GLU A 100 17.54 9.44 7.86
CA GLU A 100 16.23 10.09 7.81
C GLU A 100 15.07 9.10 7.51
N ILE A 101 15.39 7.89 7.03
CA ILE A 101 14.38 6.87 6.72
C ILE A 101 13.70 6.41 8.00
N GLY A 102 12.37 6.53 8.07
CA GLY A 102 11.58 6.25 9.27
C GLY A 102 11.30 7.49 10.15
N SER A 103 11.94 8.63 9.85
CA SER A 103 11.64 9.93 10.47
C SER A 103 11.00 10.93 9.51
N GLY A 104 10.49 10.45 8.36
CA GLY A 104 9.80 11.26 7.36
C GLY A 104 10.56 11.47 6.03
N ALA A 105 11.66 10.76 5.78
CA ALA A 105 12.33 10.82 4.47
C ALA A 105 11.43 10.33 3.33
N ILE A 106 11.42 11.09 2.23
CA ILE A 106 10.62 10.79 1.05
C ILE A 106 11.08 9.52 0.33
N GLU A 107 12.37 9.19 0.42
CA GLU A 107 12.98 7.99 -0.15
C GLU A 107 12.37 6.71 0.43
N GLY A 108 12.15 6.70 1.75
CA GLY A 108 11.59 5.55 2.45
C GLY A 108 10.17 5.21 2.01
N VAL A 109 9.40 6.21 1.58
CA VAL A 109 8.03 6.03 1.08
C VAL A 109 8.04 5.73 -0.42
N ALA A 110 8.82 6.49 -1.20
CA ALA A 110 8.87 6.36 -2.65
C ALA A 110 9.35 4.98 -3.12
N GLY A 111 10.39 4.43 -2.49
CA GLY A 111 10.91 3.11 -2.82
C GLY A 111 9.89 1.99 -2.51
N GLN A 112 9.20 2.07 -1.38
CA GLN A 112 8.17 1.10 -1.01
C GLN A 112 6.95 1.18 -1.95
N ALA A 113 6.44 2.38 -2.22
CA ALA A 113 5.30 2.55 -3.12
C ALA A 113 5.62 2.07 -4.55
N ALA A 114 6.83 2.35 -5.03
CA ALA A 114 7.29 1.88 -6.34
C ALA A 114 7.47 0.36 -6.40
N ALA A 115 7.85 -0.28 -5.28
CA ALA A 115 7.97 -1.73 -5.18
C ALA A 115 6.60 -2.41 -5.17
N ASP A 116 5.62 -1.86 -4.46
CA ASP A 116 4.25 -2.39 -4.41
C ASP A 116 3.61 -2.39 -5.80
N GLU A 117 3.65 -1.25 -6.49
CA GLU A 117 3.09 -1.11 -7.84
C GLU A 117 3.80 -2.05 -8.83
N ALA A 118 5.14 -2.11 -8.79
CA ALA A 118 5.89 -2.99 -9.67
C ALA A 118 5.60 -4.48 -9.39
N ALA A 119 5.49 -4.88 -8.13
CA ALA A 119 5.18 -6.25 -7.75
C ALA A 119 3.75 -6.64 -8.16
N ALA A 120 2.77 -5.75 -7.94
CA ALA A 120 1.39 -5.96 -8.37
C ALA A 120 1.30 -6.12 -9.89
N ARG A 121 1.98 -5.27 -10.67
CA ARG A 121 2.02 -5.34 -12.14
C ARG A 121 2.66 -6.62 -12.65
N THR A 122 3.77 -7.05 -12.04
CA THR A 122 4.51 -8.24 -12.47
C THR A 122 3.86 -9.54 -12.03
N SER A 123 3.02 -9.52 -10.98
CA SER A 123 2.23 -10.67 -10.56
C SER A 123 1.16 -11.11 -11.58
N PHE A 124 0.88 -10.28 -12.59
CA PHE A 124 0.02 -10.63 -13.73
C PHE A 124 0.79 -11.25 -14.90
N ILE A 125 2.11 -11.37 -14.81
CA ILE A 125 2.91 -12.07 -15.81
C ILE A 125 2.69 -13.59 -15.58
N PRO A 126 2.13 -14.31 -16.57
CA PRO A 126 1.74 -15.71 -16.41
C PRO A 126 2.91 -16.67 -16.22
#